data_AF-A0A7X2TEV7-F1
#
_entry.id   AF-A0A7X2TEV7-F1
#
_cell.length_a   1.000
_cell.length_b   1.000
_cell.length_c   1.000
_cell.angle_alpha   90.00
_cell.angle_beta   90.00
_cell.angle_gamma   90.00
#
_symmetry.space_group_name_H-M   'P 1'
#
loop_
_entity.id
_entity.type
_entity.pdbx_description
1 polymer ?
#
loop_
_entity_poly.entity_id
_entity_poly.type
_entity_poly.pdbx_seq_one_letter_code
_entity_poly.pdbx_strand_id
1 'polypeptide(L)' 'MNQYLINVPRYFFGQEQFVVEANTKAEALEAAKTHPEIRSHSGGNLQIDKMCVVKKINKKK' A
#
# COMPACT_ATOMS: atom_id res chain seq x y z
N MET A 1 13.71 -6.82 -3.46
CA MET A 1 12.35 -6.68 -2.90
C MET A 1 12.20 -5.22 -2.50
N ASN A 2 11.08 -4.57 -2.78
CA ASN A 2 10.90 -3.14 -2.53
C ASN A 2 9.79 -2.94 -1.49
N GLN A 3 10.00 -2.01 -0.58
CA GLN A 3 9.01 -1.58 0.41
C GLN A 3 8.32 -0.34 -0.15
N TYR A 4 7.02 -0.45 -0.39
CA TYR A 4 6.18 0.63 -0.87
C TYR A 4 5.38 1.19 0.29
N LEU A 5 5.37 2.51 0.42
CA LEU A 5 4.47 3.25 1.30
C LEU A 5 3.27 3.72 0.47
N ILE A 6 2.09 3.42 0.95
CA ILE A 6 0.82 3.67 0.27
C ILE A 6 -0.01 4.57 1.16
N ASN A 7 -0.41 5.73 0.62
CA ASN A 7 -1.34 6.62 1.27
C ASN A 7 -2.76 6.28 0.80
N VAL A 8 -3.59 5.91 1.76
CA VAL A 8 -5.02 5.66 1.56
C VAL A 8 -5.80 6.77 2.26
N PRO A 9 -6.47 7.66 1.51
CA PRO A 9 -7.40 8.62 2.09
C PRO A 9 -8.59 7.88 2.70
N ARG A 10 -8.80 8.10 3.99
CA ARG A 10 -9.95 7.64 4.76
C ARG A 10 -10.89 8.80 5.03
N TYR A 11 -12.16 8.61 4.68
CA TYR A 11 -13.19 9.63 4.79
C TYR A 11 -13.34 10.21 6.22
N PHE A 12 -13.15 9.38 7.25
CA PHE A 12 -13.31 9.77 8.65
C PHE A 12 -12.00 10.03 9.41
N PHE A 13 -10.87 9.51 8.94
CA PHE A 13 -9.60 9.50 9.68
C PHE A 13 -8.48 10.31 8.99
N GLY A 14 -8.76 10.94 7.85
CA GLY A 14 -7.74 11.68 7.09
C GLY A 14 -6.92 10.74 6.21
N GLN A 15 -5.59 10.91 6.15
CA GLN A 15 -4.73 10.02 5.37
C GLN A 15 -4.08 8.97 6.26
N GLU A 16 -4.23 7.68 5.93
CA GLU A 16 -3.47 6.61 6.55
C GLU A 16 -2.40 6.06 5.61
N GLN A 17 -1.27 5.66 6.18
CA GLN A 17 -0.12 5.17 5.44
C GLN A 17 0.09 3.69 5.74
N PHE A 18 0.21 2.89 4.70
CA PHE A 18 0.45 1.46 4.78
C PHE A 18 1.75 1.10 4.11
N VAL A 19 2.45 0.15 4.70
CA VAL A 19 3.69 -0.38 4.16
C VAL A 19 3.40 -1.75 3.55
N VAL A 20 3.77 -1.95 2.29
CA VAL A 20 3.66 -3.24 1.61
C VAL A 20 4.97 -3.59 0.92
N GLU A 21 5.37 -4.84 1.06
CA GLU A 21 6.56 -5.37 0.41
C GLU A 21 6.18 -6.02 -0.92
N ALA A 22 6.74 -5.53 -2.03
CA ALA A 22 6.55 -6.14 -3.34
C ALA A 22 7.75 -5.92 -4.26
N ASN A 23 7.85 -6.67 -5.36
CA ASN A 23 8.94 -6.47 -6.30
C ASN A 23 8.60 -5.36 -7.29
N THR A 24 7.38 -5.33 -7.78
CA THR A 24 6.87 -4.34 -8.74
C THR A 24 5.80 -3.43 -8.13
N LYS A 25 5.57 -2.27 -8.76
CA LYS A 25 4.49 -1.35 -8.39
C LYS A 25 3.11 -2.00 -8.54
N ALA A 26 2.94 -2.86 -9.55
CA ALA A 26 1.69 -3.57 -9.80
C ALA A 26 1.37 -4.58 -8.68
N GLU A 27 2.35 -5.40 -8.28
CA GLU A 27 2.19 -6.32 -7.15
C GLU A 27 1.90 -5.56 -5.86
N ALA A 28 2.55 -4.43 -5.62
CA ALA A 28 2.30 -3.64 -4.42
C ALA A 28 0.89 -3.03 -4.39
N LEU A 29 0.31 -2.71 -5.56
CA LEU A 29 -1.06 -2.24 -5.67
C LEU A 29 -2.09 -3.36 -5.43
N GLU A 30 -1.84 -4.57 -5.95
CA GLU A 30 -2.65 -5.75 -5.67
C GLU A 30 -2.55 -6.17 -4.19
N ALA A 31 -1.36 -6.13 -3.61
CA ALA A 31 -1.14 -6.38 -2.19
C ALA A 31 -1.88 -5.36 -1.33
N ALA A 32 -1.90 -4.08 -1.72
CA ALA A 32 -2.65 -3.03 -1.04
C ALA A 32 -4.17 -3.30 -1.05
N LYS A 33 -4.72 -3.67 -2.21
CA LYS A 33 -6.16 -3.95 -2.36
C LYS A 33 -6.60 -5.19 -1.57
N THR A 34 -5.71 -6.16 -1.43
CA THR A 34 -5.97 -7.41 -0.70
C THR A 34 -5.64 -7.31 0.78
N HIS A 35 -4.93 -6.27 1.22
CA HIS A 35 -4.60 -6.05 2.61
C HIS A 35 -5.88 -5.86 3.45
N PRO A 36 -6.11 -6.68 4.49
CA PRO A 36 -7.38 -6.68 5.22
C PRO A 36 -7.67 -5.32 5.88
N GLU A 37 -6.65 -4.65 6.42
CA GLU A 37 -6.79 -3.30 7.00
C GLU A 37 -7.04 -2.19 5.97
N ILE A 38 -6.69 -2.41 4.70
CA ILE A 38 -6.99 -1.44 3.65
C ILE A 38 -8.40 -1.74 3.11
N ARG A 39 -8.69 -3.01 2.83
CA ARG A 39 -9.96 -3.49 2.26
C ARG A 39 -11.17 -3.28 3.17
N SER A 40 -11.06 -3.54 4.47
CA SER A 40 -12.19 -3.41 5.41
C SER A 40 -12.71 -1.98 5.56
N HIS A 41 -11.89 -0.97 5.23
CA HIS A 41 -12.19 0.42 5.54
C HIS A 41 -12.55 1.28 4.31
N SER A 42 -12.39 0.77 3.09
CA SER A 42 -12.69 1.51 1.86
C SER A 42 -14.08 1.24 1.25
N GLY A 43 -14.94 0.43 1.88
CA GLY A 43 -16.34 0.25 1.44
C GLY A 43 -16.50 -0.19 -0.02
N GLY A 44 -15.48 -0.84 -0.61
CA GLY A 44 -15.47 -1.28 -2.01
C GLY A 44 -14.90 -0.28 -3.02
N ASN A 45 -14.60 0.98 -2.65
CA ASN A 45 -13.97 1.96 -3.53
C ASN A 45 -12.61 2.41 -2.97
N LEU A 46 -11.62 1.53 -3.11
CA LEU A 46 -10.28 1.73 -2.58
C LEU A 46 -9.50 2.69 -3.47
N GLN A 47 -9.52 3.97 -3.13
CA GLN A 47 -8.68 4.96 -3.80
C GLN A 47 -7.32 5.01 -3.13
N ILE A 48 -6.26 4.73 -3.90
CA ILE A 48 -4.87 4.96 -3.46
C ILE A 48 -4.48 6.34 -3.99
N ASP A 49 -4.22 7.29 -3.09
CA ASP A 49 -3.87 8.66 -3.48
C ASP A 49 -2.43 8.71 -3.99
N LYS A 50 -1.49 8.22 -3.18
CA LYS A 50 -0.05 8.26 -3.47
C LYS A 50 0.63 6.97 -3.06
N MET A 51 1.60 6.57 -3.85
CA MET A 51 2.42 5.38 -3.63
C MET A 51 3.87 5.70 -3.93
N CYS A 52 4.77 5.47 -2.97
CA CYS A 52 6.20 5.70 -3.14
C CYS A 52 7.02 4.50 -2.64
N VAL A 53 8.23 4.32 -3.19
CA VAL A 53 9.19 3.34 -2.67
C VAL A 53 9.94 3.98 -1.53
N VAL A 54 9.78 3.45 -0.32
CA VAL A 54 10.46 3.95 0.89
C VAL A 54 11.78 3.22 1.14
N LYS A 55 11.91 1.96 0.74
CA LYS A 55 13.15 1.21 0.94
C LYS A 55 13.33 0.12 -0.11
N LYS A 56 14.51 0.05 -0.72
CA LYS A 56 14.90 -1.13 -1.52
C LYS A 56 15.52 -2.15 -0.58
N ILE A 57 14.82 -3.24 -0.34
CA ILE A 57 15.32 -4.41 0.38
C ILE A 57 16.09 -5.27 -0.62
N ASN A 58 17.39 -5.03 -0.71
CA ASN A 58 18.31 -6.03 -1.26
C ASN A 58 18.40 -7.16 -0.24
N LYS A 59 17.58 -8.20 -0.40
CA LYS A 59 17.88 -9.50 0.22
C LYS A 59 19.21 -9.95 -0.39
N LYS A 60 20.33 -9.72 0.33
CA LYS A 60 21.57 -10.44 0.05
C LYS A 60 21.24 -11.93 0.18
N LYS A 61 21.44 -12.65 -0.92
CA LYS A 61 21.31 -14.10 -1.04
C LYS A 61 22.11 -14.82 0.02
#